data_AF-A0A935HE56-F1
#
_entry.id   AF-A0A935HE56-F1
#
_cell.length_a   1.000
_cell.length_b   1.000
_cell.length_c   1.000
_cell.angle_alpha   90.00
_cell.angle_beta   90.00
_cell.angle_gamma   90.00
#
_symmetry.space_group_name_H-M   'P 1'
#
loop_
_entity.id
_entity.type
_entity.pdbx_description
1 polymer ?
#
loop_
_entity_poly.entity_id
_entity_poly.type
_entity_poly.pdbx_seq_one_letter_code
_entity_poly.pdbx_strand_id
1 'polypeptide(L)'
;MKKITFNLPAEALGEATEALLLGDFNNWSLDEAIKLSVQKDGSLKASVLLEEGKSYQFRYLLNDGRWINDWNADNYVHNTVFGVQNSVIFVPVDEVVATQEVVEAKVEKPAKKAKTVKATKETKAVKETKTAKEPTKPKKKAVKVEAPAVDDLTKIEGIRSKISQLLIAEGIQSFKELSKATTKNLKAILEAAGSKFQVHDPSTWAKQAKLAAAEKWEKLLELQAELKGGKAAKK
;
A
#
# COMPACT_ATOMS: atom_id res chain seq x y z
N MET A 1 17.51 -12.95 -16.49
CA MET A 1 16.69 -13.90 -15.71
C MET A 1 17.51 -14.28 -14.49
N LYS A 2 16.95 -14.13 -13.30
CA LYS A 2 17.62 -14.36 -12.02
C LYS A 2 16.97 -15.51 -11.28
N LYS A 3 17.80 -16.35 -10.66
CA LYS A 3 17.33 -17.46 -9.84
C LYS A 3 16.91 -16.93 -8.48
N ILE A 4 15.61 -17.00 -8.19
CA ILE A 4 15.03 -16.63 -6.90
C ILE A 4 14.70 -17.90 -6.12
N THR A 5 15.14 -17.95 -4.87
CA THR A 5 14.89 -19.06 -3.95
C THR A 5 13.76 -18.70 -3.00
N PHE A 6 12.71 -19.52 -3.02
CA PHE A 6 11.57 -19.46 -2.14
C PHE A 6 11.82 -20.41 -0.97
N ASN A 7 11.65 -19.92 0.25
CA ASN A 7 11.90 -20.67 1.46
C ASN A 7 10.71 -20.59 2.42
N LEU A 8 10.10 -21.74 2.68
CA LEU A 8 8.99 -21.87 3.61
C LEU A 8 9.49 -22.54 4.90
N PRO A 9 9.53 -21.83 6.04
CA PRO A 9 10.01 -22.40 7.29
C PRO A 9 9.11 -23.54 7.79
N ALA A 10 9.70 -24.51 8.50
CA ALA A 10 8.98 -25.64 9.08
C ALA A 10 7.81 -25.20 9.98
N GLU A 11 8.00 -24.10 10.71
CA GLU A 11 6.98 -23.50 11.59
C GLU A 11 5.69 -23.11 10.85
N ALA A 12 5.80 -22.74 9.57
CA ALA A 12 4.64 -22.36 8.77
C ALA A 12 3.83 -23.57 8.27
N LEU A 13 4.39 -24.79 8.34
CA LEU A 13 3.74 -26.01 7.89
C LEU A 13 2.70 -26.53 8.89
N GLY A 14 2.93 -26.36 10.19
CA GLY A 14 2.12 -27.03 11.21
C GLY A 14 2.22 -28.56 11.05
N GLU A 15 1.11 -29.22 10.72
CA GLU A 15 1.08 -30.67 10.46
C GLU A 15 1.34 -31.05 8.99
N ALA A 16 1.42 -30.08 8.09
CA ALA A 16 1.70 -30.33 6.68
C ALA A 16 3.16 -30.78 6.48
N THR A 17 3.38 -31.59 5.45
CA THR A 17 4.71 -32.14 5.13
C THR A 17 5.20 -31.73 3.75
N GLU A 18 4.30 -31.21 2.91
CA GLU A 18 4.58 -30.85 1.53
C GLU A 18 3.89 -29.54 1.18
N ALA A 19 4.50 -28.80 0.24
CA ALA A 19 3.94 -27.57 -0.30
C ALA A 19 4.20 -27.48 -1.80
N LEU A 20 3.26 -26.85 -2.49
CA LEU A 20 3.33 -26.43 -3.87
C LEU A 20 3.45 -24.91 -3.93
N LEU A 21 4.34 -24.41 -4.77
CA LEU A 21 4.49 -22.99 -5.06
C LEU A 21 3.68 -22.65 -6.33
N LEU A 22 2.78 -21.68 -6.18
CA LEU A 22 1.97 -21.13 -7.27
C LEU A 22 2.12 -19.62 -7.31
N GLY A 23 2.14 -19.04 -8.51
CA GLY A 23 2.26 -17.61 -8.69
C GLY A 23 2.13 -17.18 -10.15
N ASP A 24 2.42 -15.92 -10.42
CA ASP A 24 2.31 -15.35 -11.76
C ASP A 24 3.21 -16.06 -12.78
N PHE A 25 4.34 -16.63 -12.35
CA PHE A 25 5.31 -17.34 -13.19
C PHE A 25 4.86 -18.72 -13.67
N ASN A 26 3.82 -19.31 -13.07
CA ASN A 26 3.18 -20.54 -13.56
C ASN A 26 1.67 -20.35 -13.73
N ASN A 27 1.25 -19.09 -13.94
CA ASN A 27 -0.12 -18.70 -14.20
C ASN A 27 -1.12 -19.22 -13.13
N TRP A 28 -0.67 -19.41 -11.89
CA TRP A 28 -1.45 -19.99 -10.80
C TRP A 28 -2.06 -21.37 -11.10
N SER A 29 -1.45 -22.12 -12.03
CA SER A 29 -1.92 -23.45 -12.45
C SER A 29 -1.43 -24.54 -11.50
N LEU A 30 -2.34 -25.45 -11.12
CA LEU A 30 -1.99 -26.63 -10.31
C LEU A 30 -1.19 -27.66 -11.12
N ASP A 31 -1.43 -27.76 -12.42
CA ASP A 31 -0.71 -28.67 -13.31
C ASP A 31 0.75 -28.24 -13.52
N GLU A 32 1.02 -26.94 -13.43
CA GLU A 32 2.36 -26.35 -13.53
C GLU A 32 2.92 -25.95 -12.16
N ALA A 33 2.34 -26.48 -11.07
CA ALA A 33 2.76 -26.16 -9.72
C ALA A 33 4.18 -26.65 -9.42
N ILE A 34 4.97 -25.80 -8.79
CA ILE A 34 6.36 -26.13 -8.45
C ILE A 34 6.39 -26.75 -7.06
N LYS A 35 6.69 -28.05 -6.96
CA LYS A 35 6.80 -28.74 -5.67
C LYS A 35 8.05 -28.28 -4.92
N LEU A 36 7.91 -27.89 -3.65
CA LEU A 36 9.05 -27.55 -2.81
C LEU A 36 9.76 -28.81 -2.31
N SER A 37 11.08 -28.74 -2.22
CA SER A 37 11.95 -29.80 -1.70
C SER A 37 12.20 -29.63 -0.20
N VAL A 38 11.96 -30.70 0.56
CA VAL A 38 12.22 -30.76 2.01
C VAL A 38 13.71 -30.65 2.29
N GLN A 39 14.06 -29.82 3.27
CA GLN A 39 15.42 -29.60 3.75
C GLN A 39 15.67 -30.33 5.07
N LYS A 40 16.94 -30.46 5.46
CA LYS A 40 17.33 -31.16 6.70
C LYS A 40 16.80 -30.51 7.99
N ASP A 41 16.55 -29.21 7.95
CA ASP A 41 15.99 -28.43 9.06
C ASP A 41 14.44 -28.46 9.09
N GLY A 42 13.81 -29.24 8.21
CA GLY A 42 12.35 -29.31 8.06
C GLY A 42 11.73 -28.18 7.24
N SER A 43 12.52 -27.18 6.81
CA SER A 43 12.03 -26.16 5.88
C SER A 43 11.80 -26.75 4.49
N LEU A 44 10.96 -26.09 3.69
CA LEU A 44 10.73 -26.42 2.30
C LEU A 44 11.34 -25.33 1.40
N LYS A 45 12.01 -25.73 0.32
CA LYS A 45 12.62 -24.77 -0.63
C LYS A 45 12.30 -25.09 -2.09
N ALA A 46 12.12 -24.05 -2.89
CA ALA A 46 12.08 -24.12 -4.34
C ALA A 46 12.93 -23.00 -4.95
N SER A 47 13.38 -23.16 -6.18
CA SER A 47 14.05 -22.09 -6.92
C SER A 47 13.41 -21.92 -8.29
N VAL A 48 13.12 -20.68 -8.64
CA VAL A 48 12.47 -20.31 -9.90
C VAL A 48 13.33 -19.28 -10.61
N LEU A 49 13.48 -19.41 -11.93
CA LEU A 49 14.11 -18.40 -12.77
C LEU A 49 13.06 -17.35 -13.13
N LEU A 50 13.24 -16.12 -12.65
CA LEU A 50 12.32 -15.01 -12.86
C LEU A 50 13.02 -13.88 -13.61
N GLU A 51 12.26 -13.00 -14.27
CA GLU A 51 12.83 -11.84 -14.95
C GLU A 51 13.19 -10.75 -13.93
N GLU A 52 14.34 -10.11 -14.14
CA GLU A 52 14.85 -9.08 -13.26
C GLU A 52 14.06 -7.78 -13.41
N GLY A 53 13.95 -7.01 -12.33
CA GLY A 53 13.22 -5.74 -12.29
C GLY A 53 11.70 -5.89 -12.27
N LYS A 54 11.17 -7.12 -12.20
CA LYS A 54 9.73 -7.39 -12.11
C LYS A 54 9.33 -7.84 -10.71
N SER A 55 8.06 -7.64 -10.37
CA SER A 55 7.42 -8.18 -9.17
C SER A 55 6.49 -9.32 -9.56
N TYR A 56 6.44 -10.36 -8.74
CA TYR A 56 5.58 -11.53 -8.96
C TYR A 56 4.76 -11.80 -7.70
N GLN A 57 3.45 -12.04 -7.88
CA GLN A 57 2.58 -12.54 -6.82
C GLN A 57 2.70 -14.07 -6.74
N PHE A 58 2.67 -14.61 -5.53
CA PHE A 58 2.75 -16.06 -5.28
C PHE A 58 2.13 -16.45 -3.94
N ARG A 59 1.84 -17.74 -3.75
CA ARG A 59 1.46 -18.37 -2.48
C ARG A 59 1.93 -19.82 -2.44
N TYR A 60 1.88 -20.41 -1.25
CA TYR A 60 2.07 -21.85 -1.07
C TYR A 60 0.75 -22.55 -0.81
N LEU A 61 0.51 -23.66 -1.52
CA LEU A 61 -0.56 -24.59 -1.25
C LEU A 61 0.03 -25.82 -0.53
N LEU A 62 -0.36 -26.02 0.72
CA LEU A 62 0.03 -27.17 1.51
C LEU A 62 -0.75 -28.43 1.07
N ASN A 63 -0.19 -29.62 1.35
CA ASN A 63 -0.86 -30.89 1.02
C ASN A 63 -2.16 -31.15 1.78
N ASP A 64 -2.41 -30.43 2.88
CA ASP A 64 -3.68 -30.44 3.60
C ASP A 64 -4.72 -29.46 3.02
N GLY A 65 -4.39 -28.79 1.90
CA GLY A 65 -5.27 -27.85 1.20
C GLY A 65 -5.23 -26.41 1.73
N ARG A 66 -4.43 -26.12 2.76
CA ARG A 66 -4.28 -24.74 3.27
C ARG A 66 -3.42 -23.91 2.34
N TRP A 67 -3.87 -22.69 2.08
CA TRP A 67 -3.08 -21.68 1.38
C TRP A 67 -2.41 -20.73 2.34
N ILE A 68 -1.09 -20.63 2.26
CA ILE A 68 -0.30 -19.76 3.14
C ILE A 68 0.53 -18.76 2.34
N ASN A 69 0.85 -17.65 3.01
CA ASN A 69 1.73 -16.62 2.50
C ASN A 69 3.12 -16.79 3.08
N ASP A 70 4.13 -16.35 2.33
CA ASP A 70 5.51 -16.27 2.83
C ASP A 70 5.59 -15.15 3.86
N TRP A 71 6.05 -15.44 5.08
CA TRP A 71 6.25 -14.44 6.14
C TRP A 71 7.40 -13.46 5.82
N ASN A 72 8.27 -13.84 4.89
CA ASN A 72 9.41 -13.05 4.44
C ASN A 72 9.20 -12.51 3.01
N ALA A 73 7.95 -12.39 2.56
CA ALA A 73 7.63 -11.73 1.29
C ALA A 73 8.05 -10.25 1.30
N ASP A 74 8.43 -9.72 0.15
CA ASP A 74 8.77 -8.30 0.00
C ASP A 74 7.54 -7.41 0.20
N ASN A 75 6.36 -7.90 -0.20
CA ASN A 75 5.09 -7.22 0.00
C ASN A 75 3.91 -8.21 -0.01
N TYR A 76 2.70 -7.71 0.24
CA TYR A 76 1.46 -8.46 0.06
C TYR A 76 0.45 -7.67 -0.77
N VAL A 77 -0.20 -8.33 -1.72
CA VAL A 77 -1.25 -7.74 -2.55
C VAL A 77 -2.58 -8.40 -2.22
N HIS A 78 -3.60 -7.58 -1.99
CA HIS A 78 -4.95 -8.08 -1.78
C HIS A 78 -5.63 -8.35 -3.13
N ASN A 79 -6.03 -9.60 -3.36
CA ASN A 79 -6.88 -9.97 -4.48
C ASN A 79 -8.35 -9.75 -4.07
N THR A 80 -8.93 -8.66 -4.57
CA THR A 80 -10.30 -8.23 -4.26
C THR A 80 -11.38 -9.17 -4.80
N VAL A 81 -11.07 -9.95 -5.83
CA VAL A 81 -12.01 -10.91 -6.43
C VAL A 81 -12.22 -12.11 -5.51
N PHE A 82 -11.16 -12.59 -4.89
CA PHE A 82 -11.19 -13.78 -4.04
C PHE A 82 -11.12 -13.48 -2.54
N GLY A 83 -10.96 -12.21 -2.16
CA GLY A 83 -10.84 -11.78 -0.76
C GLY A 83 -9.57 -12.32 -0.06
N VAL A 84 -8.55 -12.68 -0.83
CA VAL A 84 -7.30 -13.27 -0.31
C VAL A 84 -6.13 -12.30 -0.43
N GLN A 85 -5.08 -12.52 0.36
CA GLN A 85 -3.80 -11.84 0.17
C GLN A 85 -2.80 -12.78 -0.48
N ASN A 86 -2.07 -12.27 -1.48
CA ASN A 86 -0.96 -12.95 -2.13
C ASN A 86 0.36 -12.36 -1.63
N SER A 87 1.38 -13.21 -1.51
CA SER A 87 2.76 -12.79 -1.26
C SER A 87 3.33 -12.18 -2.53
N VAL A 88 4.21 -11.20 -2.41
CA VAL A 88 4.90 -10.56 -3.53
C VAL A 88 6.39 -10.64 -3.33
N ILE A 89 7.11 -10.99 -4.39
CA ILE A 89 8.57 -10.93 -4.45
C ILE A 89 8.99 -9.97 -5.59
N PHE A 90 9.97 -9.11 -5.33
CA PHE A 90 10.63 -8.26 -6.31
C PHE A 90 11.97 -8.89 -6.70
N VAL A 91 12.22 -9.02 -8.00
CA VAL A 91 13.48 -9.58 -8.50
C VAL A 91 14.49 -8.44 -8.67
N PRO A 92 15.52 -8.32 -7.81
CA PRO A 92 16.48 -7.22 -7.91
C PRO A 92 17.35 -7.37 -9.15
N VAL A 93 17.51 -6.27 -9.88
CA VAL A 93 18.45 -6.16 -11.00
C VAL A 93 19.86 -6.05 -10.40
N ASP A 94 20.80 -6.90 -10.82
CA ASP A 94 22.21 -6.70 -10.46
C ASP A 94 22.73 -5.48 -11.26
N GLU A 95 23.02 -4.38 -10.57
CA GLU A 95 23.49 -3.14 -11.19
C GLU A 95 24.78 -3.39 -12.00
N VAL A 96 24.67 -3.33 -13.33
CA VAL A 96 25.72 -2.73 -14.16
C VAL A 96 25.30 -1.30 -14.49
N VAL A 97 26.22 -0.40 -14.18
CA VAL A 97 26.21 1.04 -14.41
C VAL A 97 25.55 1.43 -15.74
N ALA A 98 24.60 2.36 -15.64
CA ALA A 98 24.21 3.40 -16.59
C ALA A 98 24.45 3.17 -18.10
N THR A 99 23.35 3.13 -18.85
CA THR A 99 23.18 4.10 -19.95
C THR A 99 21.70 4.40 -20.10
N GLN A 100 21.34 5.65 -19.79
CA GLN A 100 20.13 6.28 -20.26
C GLN A 100 20.23 6.40 -21.78
N GLU A 101 19.31 5.81 -22.53
CA GLU A 101 18.95 6.31 -23.86
C GLU A 101 17.48 6.73 -23.81
N VAL A 102 17.30 8.02 -23.56
CA VAL A 102 16.07 8.75 -23.81
C VAL A 102 15.94 8.84 -25.34
N VAL A 103 15.00 8.10 -25.93
CA VAL A 103 14.53 8.41 -27.27
C VAL A 103 13.42 9.46 -27.18
N GLU A 104 13.83 10.70 -27.43
CA GLU A 104 12.99 11.84 -27.76
C GLU A 104 12.00 11.49 -28.88
N ALA A 105 10.71 11.69 -28.64
CA ALA A 105 9.76 12.03 -29.69
C ALA A 105 9.23 13.44 -29.42
N LYS A 106 9.93 14.39 -30.04
CA LYS A 106 9.59 15.79 -30.20
C LYS A 106 8.24 15.95 -30.92
N VAL A 107 7.27 16.59 -30.28
CA VAL A 107 6.25 17.38 -30.99
C VAL A 107 6.25 18.79 -30.42
N GLU A 108 6.33 19.70 -31.37
CA GLU A 108 6.61 21.12 -31.27
C GLU A 108 5.47 21.93 -30.63
N LYS A 109 5.87 23.01 -29.99
CA LYS A 109 5.05 24.10 -29.44
C LYS A 109 4.31 24.83 -30.57
N PRO A 110 3.21 25.54 -30.26
CA PRO A 110 3.31 27.00 -30.42
C PRO A 110 2.82 27.76 -29.19
N ALA A 111 3.68 28.68 -28.71
CA ALA A 111 3.28 29.87 -27.96
C ALA A 111 2.73 30.90 -28.98
N LYS A 112 1.91 31.91 -28.69
CA LYS A 112 1.90 32.86 -27.57
C LYS A 112 0.75 33.86 -27.88
N LYS A 113 -0.12 34.23 -26.93
CA LYS A 113 -0.23 35.57 -26.27
C LYS A 113 -1.73 35.81 -26.02
N ALA A 114 -2.22 36.58 -25.06
CA ALA A 114 -1.77 37.18 -23.81
C ALA A 114 -2.90 38.14 -23.37
N LYS A 115 -3.15 38.22 -22.06
CA LYS A 115 -3.77 39.30 -21.22
C LYS A 115 -4.46 38.58 -20.06
N THR A 116 -3.92 38.44 -18.85
CA THR A 116 -3.35 39.42 -17.89
C THR A 116 -4.36 40.48 -17.45
N VAL A 117 -4.96 40.29 -16.26
CA VAL A 117 -4.88 41.16 -15.05
C VAL A 117 -5.27 40.22 -13.87
N LYS A 118 -4.45 39.79 -12.90
CA LYS A 118 -3.59 40.40 -11.85
C LYS A 118 -4.33 41.01 -10.64
N ALA A 119 -4.05 40.40 -9.47
CA ALA A 119 -4.10 40.88 -8.08
C ALA A 119 -5.50 41.12 -7.44
N THR A 120 -5.80 40.74 -6.19
CA THR A 120 -5.07 40.99 -4.92
C THR A 120 -5.64 40.03 -3.85
N LYS A 121 -4.87 39.12 -3.23
CA LYS A 121 -4.05 39.19 -1.99
C LYS A 121 -4.83 39.34 -0.67
N GLU A 122 -4.68 38.32 0.21
CA GLU A 122 -4.75 38.32 1.70
C GLU A 122 -6.11 38.72 2.36
N THR A 123 -6.65 38.18 3.46
CA THR A 123 -6.09 37.50 4.66
C THR A 123 -7.26 36.98 5.55
N LYS A 124 -6.92 36.07 6.49
CA LYS A 124 -7.48 35.87 7.86
C LYS A 124 -8.76 35.04 8.11
N ALA A 125 -8.51 33.84 8.64
CA ALA A 125 -9.03 33.19 9.86
C ALA A 125 -10.20 33.80 10.68
N VAL A 126 -11.14 32.92 11.09
CA VAL A 126 -11.73 32.63 12.44
C VAL A 126 -12.54 31.32 12.25
N LYS A 127 -12.31 30.14 12.85
CA LYS A 127 -12.28 29.63 14.24
C LYS A 127 -13.66 29.56 14.94
N GLU A 128 -14.16 28.31 15.11
CA GLU A 128 -15.12 27.82 16.15
C GLU A 128 -16.60 28.30 16.03
N THR A 129 -17.69 27.57 16.33
CA THR A 129 -17.96 26.42 17.22
C THR A 129 -19.38 25.80 16.96
N LYS A 130 -19.51 24.47 17.12
CA LYS A 130 -20.58 23.65 17.78
C LYS A 130 -22.09 24.05 17.74
N THR A 131 -22.98 23.20 17.20
CA THR A 131 -23.92 22.25 17.90
C THR A 131 -25.31 22.90 18.18
N ALA A 132 -26.53 22.35 17.97
CA ALA A 132 -27.09 20.99 18.02
C ALA A 132 -28.50 20.90 17.34
N LYS A 133 -28.92 19.65 16.99
CA LYS A 133 -30.27 18.99 17.13
C LYS A 133 -31.55 19.69 16.58
N GLU A 134 -32.57 19.07 15.98
CA GLU A 134 -33.07 17.69 15.71
C GLU A 134 -34.35 17.86 14.81
N PRO A 135 -35.25 16.86 14.59
CA PRO A 135 -35.28 15.75 13.63
C PRO A 135 -36.22 15.94 12.40
N THR A 136 -36.04 15.18 11.32
CA THR A 136 -37.18 14.62 10.54
C THR A 136 -36.75 13.37 9.74
N LYS A 137 -37.47 12.27 9.96
CA LYS A 137 -37.46 10.97 9.24
C LYS A 137 -38.92 10.72 8.80
N PRO A 138 -39.31 9.82 7.86
CA PRO A 138 -38.60 9.16 6.73
C PRO A 138 -39.29 9.40 5.37
N LYS A 139 -38.58 9.28 4.23
CA LYS A 139 -39.17 8.71 3.01
C LYS A 139 -38.15 7.91 2.20
N LYS A 140 -38.54 6.67 1.92
CA LYS A 140 -37.77 5.58 1.31
C LYS A 140 -37.35 5.91 -0.13
N LYS A 141 -36.03 5.83 -0.40
CA LYS A 141 -35.46 5.37 -1.67
C LYS A 141 -34.40 4.33 -1.31
N ALA A 142 -34.48 3.17 -1.94
CA ALA A 142 -33.60 2.04 -1.69
C ALA A 142 -32.14 2.44 -1.97
N VAL A 143 -31.34 2.55 -0.90
CA VAL A 143 -29.89 2.66 -1.00
C VAL A 143 -29.35 1.26 -0.75
N LYS A 144 -28.73 0.71 -1.79
CA LYS A 144 -27.92 -0.50 -1.76
C LYS A 144 -26.95 -0.40 -0.58
N VAL A 145 -27.00 -1.38 0.31
CA VAL A 145 -26.04 -1.50 1.42
C VAL A 145 -24.68 -1.82 0.79
N GLU A 146 -23.89 -0.78 0.52
CA GLU A 146 -22.46 -0.93 0.20
C GLU A 146 -21.72 -1.20 1.52
N ALA A 147 -20.95 -2.29 1.53
CA ALA A 147 -19.97 -2.61 2.55
C ALA A 147 -19.03 -1.40 2.80
N PRO A 148 -18.46 -1.22 4.01
CA PRO A 148 -17.66 -0.04 4.31
C PRO A 148 -16.51 0.05 3.30
N ALA A 149 -16.49 1.13 2.52
CA ALA A 149 -15.39 1.46 1.63
C ALA A 149 -14.18 1.81 2.49
N VAL A 150 -13.41 0.79 2.86
CA VAL A 150 -12.12 0.95 3.55
C VAL A 150 -11.10 1.35 2.48
N ASP A 151 -10.62 2.59 2.55
CA ASP A 151 -9.58 3.07 1.65
C ASP A 151 -8.22 2.44 2.02
N ASP A 152 -7.37 2.26 1.02
CA ASP A 152 -6.00 1.82 1.24
C ASP A 152 -5.14 2.97 1.82
N LEU A 153 -5.12 3.11 3.14
CA LEU A 153 -4.33 4.15 3.81
C LEU A 153 -2.83 4.00 3.60
N THR A 154 -2.34 2.86 3.07
CA THR A 154 -0.91 2.68 2.75
C THR A 154 -0.46 3.52 1.56
N LYS A 155 -1.38 4.11 0.78
CA LYS A 155 -1.06 5.14 -0.21
C LYS A 155 -0.48 6.42 0.40
N ILE A 156 -0.63 6.59 1.71
CA ILE A 156 -0.08 7.72 2.45
C ILE A 156 1.32 7.36 2.94
N GLU A 157 2.30 8.17 2.57
CA GLU A 157 3.69 7.92 2.95
C GLU A 157 3.85 8.00 4.47
N GLY A 158 4.56 7.04 5.04
CA GLY A 158 4.71 6.88 6.49
C GLY A 158 3.63 6.00 7.12
N ILE A 159 2.49 5.77 6.46
CA ILE A 159 1.50 4.76 6.88
C ILE A 159 1.85 3.44 6.20
N ARG A 160 2.46 2.52 6.95
CA ARG A 160 2.71 1.15 6.50
C ARG A 160 1.53 0.25 6.86
N SER A 161 1.50 -0.98 6.32
CA SER A 161 0.44 -1.97 6.57
C SER A 161 0.03 -2.08 8.05
N LYS A 162 0.99 -2.12 8.99
CA LYS A 162 0.68 -2.21 10.42
C LYS A 162 0.05 -0.94 11.02
N ILE A 163 0.47 0.24 10.57
CA ILE A 163 -0.12 1.51 10.98
C ILE A 163 -1.50 1.67 10.34
N SER A 164 -1.66 1.27 9.08
CA SER A 164 -2.96 1.24 8.40
C SER A 164 -3.96 0.39 9.19
N GLN A 165 -3.58 -0.84 9.55
CA GLN A 165 -4.41 -1.71 10.40
C GLN A 165 -4.75 -1.07 11.75
N LEU A 166 -3.77 -0.43 12.40
CA LEU A 166 -3.98 0.24 13.68
C LEU A 166 -4.98 1.40 13.55
N LEU A 167 -4.85 2.23 12.50
CA LEU A 167 -5.76 3.34 12.24
C LEU A 167 -7.17 2.84 11.91
N ILE A 168 -7.28 1.76 11.13
CA ILE A 168 -8.56 1.10 10.81
C ILE A 168 -9.23 0.57 12.08
N ALA A 169 -8.46 0.00 13.01
CA ALA A 169 -8.96 -0.49 14.30
C ALA A 169 -9.49 0.65 15.18
N GLU A 170 -8.89 1.84 15.08
CA GLU A 170 -9.34 3.07 15.75
C GLU A 170 -10.47 3.79 15.00
N GLY A 171 -11.02 3.18 13.94
CA GLY A 171 -12.14 3.71 13.16
C GLY A 171 -11.75 4.73 12.09
N ILE A 172 -10.45 4.90 11.80
CA ILE A 172 -9.98 5.69 10.66
C ILE A 172 -9.79 4.72 9.50
N GLN A 173 -10.82 4.56 8.69
CA GLN A 173 -10.84 3.54 7.63
C GLN A 173 -10.77 4.13 6.22
N SER A 174 -10.89 5.45 6.09
CA SER A 174 -10.90 6.16 4.82
C SER A 174 -9.91 7.33 4.75
N PHE A 175 -9.50 7.73 3.55
CA PHE A 175 -8.70 8.96 3.35
C PHE A 175 -9.44 10.19 3.87
N LYS A 176 -10.77 10.18 3.76
CA LYS A 176 -11.64 11.25 4.24
C LYS A 176 -11.63 11.36 5.76
N GLU A 177 -11.61 10.25 6.49
CA GLU A 177 -11.48 10.22 7.94
C GLU A 177 -10.06 10.58 8.38
N LEU A 178 -9.05 10.01 7.73
CA LEU A 178 -7.65 10.31 8.01
C LEU A 178 -7.33 11.79 7.79
N SER A 179 -7.93 12.43 6.78
CA SER A 179 -7.75 13.88 6.53
C SER A 179 -8.35 14.78 7.61
N LYS A 180 -9.30 14.26 8.39
CA LYS A 180 -9.93 14.96 9.52
C LYS A 180 -9.25 14.65 10.85
N ALA A 181 -8.51 13.55 10.91
CA ALA A 181 -7.76 13.18 12.10
C ALA A 181 -6.69 14.23 12.41
N THR A 182 -6.60 14.61 13.68
CA THR A 182 -5.58 15.57 14.12
C THR A 182 -4.27 14.85 14.38
N THR A 183 -3.14 15.54 14.17
CA THR A 183 -1.80 14.99 14.48
C THR A 183 -1.69 14.54 15.94
N LYS A 184 -2.38 15.23 16.87
CA LYS A 184 -2.45 14.82 18.28
C LYS A 184 -3.14 13.46 18.45
N ASN A 185 -4.28 13.26 17.78
CA ASN A 185 -5.01 11.99 17.84
C ASN A 185 -4.19 10.85 17.22
N LEU A 186 -3.63 11.07 16.03
CA LEU A 186 -2.80 10.09 15.33
C LEU A 186 -1.57 9.71 16.15
N LYS A 187 -0.91 10.69 16.77
CA LYS A 187 0.23 10.43 17.66
C LYS A 187 -0.19 9.60 18.88
N ALA A 188 -1.31 9.94 19.54
CA ALA A 188 -1.80 9.20 20.69
C ALA A 188 -2.08 7.72 20.36
N ILE A 189 -2.67 7.45 19.18
CA ILE A 189 -2.90 6.09 18.68
C ILE A 189 -1.59 5.32 18.50
N LEU A 190 -0.57 5.95 17.89
CA LEU A 190 0.74 5.32 17.69
C LEU A 190 1.45 5.05 19.02
N GLU A 191 1.35 5.96 19.98
CA GLU A 191 1.94 5.80 21.31
C GLU A 191 1.25 4.68 22.11
N ALA A 192 -0.08 4.61 22.04
CA ALA A 192 -0.86 3.53 22.68
C ALA A 192 -0.53 2.15 22.08
N ALA A 193 -0.22 2.08 20.78
CA ALA A 193 0.20 0.86 20.11
C ALA A 193 1.65 0.43 20.43
N GLY A 194 2.44 1.31 21.04
CA GLY A 194 3.77 1.02 21.56
C GLY A 194 4.93 1.67 20.80
N SER A 195 6.11 1.62 21.41
CA SER A 195 7.29 2.39 20.96
C SER A 195 7.80 2.09 19.56
N LYS A 196 7.42 0.92 18.99
CA LYS A 196 7.76 0.55 17.62
C LYS A 196 7.14 1.48 16.57
N PHE A 197 6.00 2.11 16.89
CA PHE A 197 5.29 3.00 15.96
C PHE A 197 5.68 4.47 16.10
N GLN A 198 6.37 4.85 17.18
CA GLN A 198 6.80 6.23 17.47
C GLN A 198 7.88 6.76 16.51
N VAL A 199 8.51 5.88 15.71
CA VAL A 199 9.50 6.28 14.69
C VAL A 199 8.84 7.02 13.51
N HIS A 200 7.55 6.75 13.28
CA HIS A 200 6.76 7.35 12.22
C HIS A 200 6.18 8.70 12.65
N ASP A 201 6.11 9.65 11.70
CA ASP A 201 5.60 10.98 11.95
C ASP A 201 4.21 11.17 11.30
N PRO A 202 3.14 11.38 12.11
CA PRO A 202 1.79 11.57 11.57
C PRO A 202 1.50 13.00 11.07
N SER A 203 2.46 13.92 11.12
CA SER A 203 2.24 15.33 10.78
C SER A 203 1.89 15.58 9.31
N THR A 204 2.28 14.69 8.40
CA THR A 204 1.99 14.80 6.97
C THR A 204 0.77 13.99 6.53
N TRP A 205 0.34 13.01 7.33
CA TRP A 205 -0.69 12.04 6.95
C TRP A 205 -2.02 12.69 6.63
N ALA A 206 -2.47 13.64 7.46
CA ALA A 206 -3.73 14.35 7.21
C ALA A 206 -3.70 15.17 5.90
N LYS A 207 -2.55 15.76 5.55
CA LYS A 207 -2.37 16.54 4.31
C LYS A 207 -2.39 15.62 3.08
N GLN A 208 -1.65 14.53 3.15
CA GLN A 208 -1.60 13.51 2.10
C GLN A 208 -2.97 12.86 1.90
N ALA A 209 -3.66 12.51 2.99
CA ALA A 209 -5.00 11.94 2.96
C ALA A 209 -6.02 12.90 2.34
N LYS A 210 -5.87 14.21 2.54
CA LYS A 210 -6.71 15.22 1.88
C LYS A 210 -6.51 15.26 0.36
N LEU A 211 -5.28 15.00 -0.12
CA LEU A 211 -4.99 14.92 -1.56
C LEU A 211 -5.53 13.61 -2.14
N ALA A 212 -5.31 12.49 -1.46
CA ALA A 212 -5.85 11.18 -1.82
C ALA A 212 -7.39 11.19 -1.87
N ALA A 213 -8.05 11.74 -0.85
CA ALA A 213 -9.51 11.89 -0.79
C ALA A 213 -10.08 12.84 -1.86
N ALA A 214 -9.23 13.70 -2.45
CA ALA A 214 -9.59 14.58 -3.55
C ALA A 214 -9.15 14.03 -4.91
N GLU A 215 -8.69 12.77 -4.96
CA GLU A 215 -8.18 12.08 -6.16
C GLU A 215 -7.01 12.82 -6.84
N LYS A 216 -6.30 13.66 -6.10
CA LYS A 216 -5.16 14.44 -6.59
C LYS A 216 -3.86 13.66 -6.46
N TRP A 217 -3.80 12.51 -7.11
CA TRP A 217 -2.68 11.57 -7.03
C TRP A 217 -1.36 12.17 -7.52
N GLU A 218 -1.38 12.98 -8.58
CA GLU A 218 -0.18 13.67 -9.08
C GLU A 218 0.40 14.63 -8.04
N LYS A 219 -0.46 15.41 -7.38
CA LYS A 219 -0.04 16.33 -6.30
C LYS A 219 0.38 15.59 -5.04
N LEU A 220 -0.22 14.42 -4.78
CA LEU A 220 0.20 13.55 -3.70
C LEU A 220 1.61 13.02 -3.95
N LEU A 221 1.90 12.59 -5.18
CA LEU A 221 3.22 12.11 -5.59
C LEU A 221 4.27 13.23 -5.49
N GLU A 222 3.96 14.44 -5.97
CA GLU A 222 4.84 15.61 -5.85
C GLU A 222 5.13 15.93 -4.37
N LEU A 223 4.07 15.95 -3.54
CA LEU A 223 4.24 16.14 -2.10
C LEU A 223 5.10 15.03 -1.49
N GLN A 224 4.88 13.76 -1.84
CA GLN A 224 5.65 12.62 -1.35
C GLN A 224 7.12 12.68 -1.78
N ALA A 225 7.40 13.17 -2.99
CA ALA A 225 8.77 13.38 -3.46
C ALA A 225 9.51 14.47 -2.66
N GLU A 226 8.80 15.47 -2.15
CA GLU A 226 9.35 16.49 -1.24
C GLU A 226 9.49 15.99 0.22
N LEU A 227 8.76 14.94 0.60
CA LEU A 227 8.85 14.33 1.92
C LEU A 227 10.00 13.31 1.95
N LYS A 228 10.68 13.20 3.09
CA LYS A 228 11.72 12.18 3.29
C LYS A 228 11.26 11.20 4.36
N GLY A 229 10.65 10.10 3.92
CA GLY A 229 10.16 9.04 4.82
C GLY A 229 8.93 9.47 5.62
N GLY A 230 8.03 10.25 5.01
CA GLY A 230 6.81 10.76 5.64
C GLY A 230 7.05 11.90 6.65
N LYS A 231 8.26 12.46 6.70
CA LYS A 231 8.57 13.67 7.50
C LYS A 231 8.66 14.87 6.57
N ALA A 232 8.06 15.98 6.98
CA ALA A 232 8.25 17.26 6.30
C ALA A 232 9.75 17.56 6.24
N ALA A 233 10.30 17.73 5.04
CA ALA A 233 11.67 18.19 4.88
C ALA A 233 11.80 19.52 5.62
N LYS A 234 12.57 19.54 6.71
CA LYS A 234 12.94 20.79 7.37
C LYS A 234 13.80 21.56 6.37
N LYS A 235 13.18 22.58 5.77
CA LYS A 235 13.88 23.64 5.08
C LYS A 235 14.57 24.55 6.09
#